data_AF-A0A524P1Z5-F1
#
_entry.id   AF-A0A524P1Z5-F1
#
_cell.length_a   1.000
_cell.length_b   1.000
_cell.length_c   1.000
_cell.angle_alpha   90.00
_cell.angle_beta   90.00
_cell.angle_gamma   90.00
#
_symmetry.space_group_name_H-M   'P 1'
#
loop_
_entity.id
_entity.type
_entity.pdbx_description
1 polymer ?
#
loop_
_entity_poly.entity_id
_entity_poly.type
_entity_poly.pdbx_seq_one_letter_code
_entity_poly.pdbx_strand_id
1 'polypeptide(L)'
;MKRPHVITQLFADGGRIIASEKTSYEEHVGAENMAAIVKQLMQDQHKRVFIGLRDGAYDGDGPVKADDGSAKQETPPMNLTTEVLDHAAARLIEGSPRYEQLRATSVSTQRISQAPAAPFGHDVLTQKTLDEVILAYLAQDLETGT
;
A
#
# COMPACT_ATOMS: atom_id res chain seq x y z
N MET A 1 -23.43 7.49 -6.57
CA MET A 1 -23.19 8.04 -5.21
C MET A 1 -21.70 8.20 -5.02
N LYS A 2 -21.21 9.43 -4.74
CA LYS A 2 -19.80 9.65 -4.42
C LYS A 2 -19.60 9.28 -2.95
N ARG A 3 -18.59 8.48 -2.62
CA ARG A 3 -18.24 8.08 -1.25
C ARG A 3 -16.93 8.75 -0.86
N PRO A 4 -16.93 9.99 -0.37
CA PRO A 4 -15.71 10.70 0.01
C PRO A 4 -15.03 10.03 1.21
N HIS A 5 -13.82 9.51 0.98
CA HIS A 5 -13.00 8.89 2.01
C HIS A 5 -11.52 9.18 1.82
N VAL A 6 -10.79 9.21 2.92
CA VAL A 6 -9.33 9.20 2.97
C VAL A 6 -8.89 7.78 3.33
N ILE A 7 -7.95 7.22 2.56
CA ILE A 7 -7.39 5.90 2.81
C ILE A 7 -5.87 6.03 2.93
N THR A 8 -5.31 5.51 4.02
CA THR A 8 -3.87 5.34 4.21
C THR A 8 -3.55 3.84 4.18
N GLN A 9 -2.63 3.43 3.30
CA GLN A 9 -2.21 2.04 3.15
C GLN A 9 -0.74 1.89 3.52
N LEU A 10 -0.43 0.86 4.28
CA LEU A 10 0.92 0.49 4.69
C LEU A 10 1.40 -0.70 3.85
N PHE A 11 2.58 -0.56 3.26
CA PHE A 11 3.17 -1.56 2.37
C PHE A 11 4.45 -2.16 2.99
N ALA A 12 4.63 -3.46 2.81
CA ALA A 12 5.85 -4.20 3.16
C ALA A 12 6.26 -5.15 2.03
N ASP A 13 7.49 -5.66 2.09
CA ASP A 13 7.98 -6.80 1.30
C ASP A 13 7.66 -6.74 -0.20
N GLY A 14 7.99 -5.62 -0.85
CA GLY A 14 7.84 -5.49 -2.30
C GLY A 14 6.41 -5.20 -2.79
N GLY A 15 5.56 -4.60 -1.94
CA GLY A 15 4.25 -4.08 -2.35
C GLY A 15 3.05 -4.81 -1.75
N ARG A 16 3.26 -5.69 -0.77
CA ARG A 16 2.16 -6.30 -0.01
C ARG A 16 1.55 -5.27 0.92
N ILE A 17 0.23 -5.14 0.93
CA ILE A 17 -0.48 -4.30 1.90
C ILE A 17 -0.58 -5.06 3.22
N ILE A 18 -0.07 -4.47 4.29
CA ILE A 18 -0.13 -5.04 5.65
C ILE A 18 -1.15 -4.35 6.56
N ALA A 19 -1.53 -3.11 6.25
CA ALA A 19 -2.62 -2.41 6.92
C ALA A 19 -3.27 -1.37 5.99
N SER A 20 -4.55 -1.10 6.21
CA SER A 20 -5.29 -0.04 5.52
C SER A 20 -6.25 0.62 6.51
N GLU A 21 -6.13 1.93 6.67
CA GLU A 21 -7.03 2.74 7.48
C GLU A 21 -7.88 3.60 6.55
N LYS A 22 -9.20 3.56 6.74
CA LYS A 22 -10.17 4.29 5.91
C LYS A 22 -11.02 5.16 6.80
N THR A 23 -11.15 6.43 6.43
CA THR A 23 -11.99 7.39 7.15
C THR A 23 -12.87 8.14 6.16
N SER A 24 -14.18 8.10 6.39
CA SER A 24 -15.15 8.88 5.63
C SER A 24 -15.09 10.35 6.06
N TYR A 25 -15.28 11.27 5.11
CA TYR A 25 -15.50 12.70 5.41
C TYR A 25 -16.81 13.20 4.80
N GLU A 26 -17.78 12.29 4.63
CA GLU A 26 -19.11 12.56 4.07
C GLU A 26 -19.83 13.74 4.75
N GLU A 27 -19.65 13.93 6.05
CA GLU A 27 -20.24 15.04 6.81
C GLU A 27 -19.66 16.42 6.46
N HIS A 28 -18.46 16.48 5.90
CA HIS A 28 -17.77 17.73 5.57
C HIS A 28 -17.90 18.11 4.10
N VAL A 29 -18.63 17.32 3.31
CA VAL A 29 -18.87 17.58 1.89
C VAL A 29 -19.74 18.81 1.75
N GLY A 30 -19.23 19.84 1.08
CA GLY A 30 -19.92 21.11 0.88
C GLY A 30 -19.65 22.16 1.97
N ALA A 31 -18.85 21.84 2.99
CA ALA A 31 -18.35 22.84 3.92
C ALA A 31 -17.41 23.83 3.20
N GLU A 32 -17.48 25.11 3.58
CA GLU A 32 -16.65 26.17 2.97
C GLU A 32 -15.15 25.94 3.19
N ASN A 33 -14.79 25.30 4.30
CA ASN A 33 -13.43 24.93 4.67
C ASN A 33 -13.09 23.44 4.41
N MET A 34 -13.81 22.75 3.51
CA MET A 34 -13.61 21.31 3.23
C MET A 34 -12.14 20.95 2.98
N ALA A 35 -11.42 21.76 2.20
CA ALA A 35 -10.02 21.50 1.87
C ALA A 35 -9.11 21.49 3.11
N ALA A 36 -9.34 22.40 4.06
CA ALA A 36 -8.59 22.45 5.30
C ALA A 36 -8.92 21.25 6.20
N ILE A 37 -10.20 20.87 6.27
CA ILE A 37 -10.66 19.71 7.05
C ILE A 37 -10.04 18.41 6.52
N VAL A 38 -10.13 18.17 5.21
CA VAL A 38 -9.57 16.96 4.59
C VAL A 38 -8.06 16.92 4.77
N LYS A 39 -7.36 18.06 4.63
CA LYS A 39 -5.91 18.14 4.86
C LYS A 39 -5.55 17.73 6.29
N GLN A 40 -6.25 18.26 7.29
CA GLN A 40 -6.02 17.90 8.68
C GLN A 40 -6.34 16.42 8.94
N LEU A 41 -7.44 15.91 8.40
CA LEU A 41 -7.82 14.50 8.49
C LEU A 41 -6.75 13.57 7.90
N MET A 42 -6.20 13.92 6.74
CA MET A 42 -5.10 13.18 6.11
C MET A 42 -3.85 13.17 6.97
N GLN A 43 -3.48 14.32 7.57
CA GLN A 43 -2.33 14.43 8.45
C GLN A 43 -2.51 13.60 9.73
N ASP A 44 -3.69 13.67 10.34
CA ASP A 44 -4.00 12.93 11.56
C ASP A 44 -4.04 11.42 11.31
N GLN A 45 -4.68 10.98 10.23
CA GLN A 45 -4.69 9.57 9.83
C GLN A 45 -3.27 9.06 9.54
N HIS A 46 -2.47 9.80 8.77
CA HIS A 46 -1.09 9.42 8.47
C HIS A 46 -0.23 9.35 9.74
N LYS A 47 -0.38 10.31 10.66
CA LYS A 47 0.35 10.34 11.93
C LYS A 47 -0.01 9.13 12.81
N ARG A 48 -1.29 8.76 12.87
CA ARG A 48 -1.75 7.57 13.60
C ARG A 48 -1.13 6.28 13.05
N VAL A 49 -1.18 6.10 11.74
CA VAL A 49 -0.56 4.94 11.08
C VAL A 49 0.96 4.92 11.31
N PHE A 50 1.63 6.06 11.22
CA PHE A 50 3.07 6.15 11.46
C PHE A 50 3.47 5.82 12.91
N ILE A 51 2.68 6.26 13.89
CA ILE A 51 2.89 5.91 15.31
C ILE A 51 2.70 4.40 15.52
N GLY A 52 1.63 3.82 14.96
CA GLY A 52 1.41 2.37 15.03
C GLY A 52 2.56 1.56 14.42
N LEU A 53 3.13 2.06 13.31
CA LEU A 53 4.30 1.45 12.69
C LEU A 53 5.54 1.53 13.58
N ARG A 54 5.81 2.71 14.15
CA ARG A 54 6.92 2.91 15.08
C ARG A 54 6.81 2.00 16.31
N ASP A 55 5.59 1.80 16.81
CA ASP A 55 5.31 1.05 18.03
C ASP A 55 5.21 -0.48 17.78
N GLY A 56 5.45 -0.93 16.54
CA GLY A 56 5.41 -2.36 16.18
C GLY A 56 4.00 -2.96 16.11
N ALA A 57 2.96 -2.13 16.05
CA ALA A 57 1.57 -2.58 16.05
C ALA A 57 1.18 -3.40 14.80
N TYR A 58 2.02 -3.38 13.76
CA TYR A 58 1.82 -4.09 12.50
C TYR A 58 2.84 -5.21 12.25
N ASP A 59 3.65 -5.58 13.26
CA ASP A 59 4.69 -6.62 13.14
C ASP A 59 4.12 -8.06 13.19
N GLY A 60 2.79 -8.21 13.34
CA GLY A 60 2.11 -9.51 13.30
C GLY A 60 2.00 -10.09 11.88
N ASP A 61 2.01 -11.42 11.79
CA ASP A 61 2.12 -12.23 10.55
C ASP A 61 0.88 -12.21 9.60
N GLY A 62 0.11 -11.12 9.58
CA GLY A 62 -1.03 -11.02 8.67
C GLY A 62 -1.68 -9.64 8.66
N PRO A 63 -2.38 -9.28 7.58
CA PRO A 63 -3.01 -7.97 7.47
C PRO A 63 -4.03 -7.79 8.59
N VAL A 64 -3.74 -6.86 9.50
CA VAL A 64 -4.68 -6.47 10.55
C VAL A 64 -5.81 -5.75 9.84
N LYS A 65 -6.90 -6.45 9.56
CA LYS A 65 -8.12 -5.81 9.07
C LYS A 65 -8.50 -4.77 10.11
N ALA A 66 -8.57 -3.50 9.69
CA ALA A 66 -9.15 -2.43 10.47
C ALA A 66 -10.61 -2.81 10.75
N ASP A 67 -10.84 -3.33 11.95
CA ASP A 67 -12.14 -3.60 12.54
C ASP A 67 -12.83 -2.26 12.81
N ASP A 68 -13.92 -2.05 12.08
CA ASP A 68 -14.87 -0.97 12.30
C ASP A 68 -15.72 -1.35 13.52
N GLY A 69 -15.34 -0.88 14.70
CA GLY A 69 -16.23 -0.62 15.84
C GLY A 69 -17.16 -1.73 16.36
N SER A 70 -16.83 -2.20 17.57
CA SER A 70 -17.75 -2.66 18.63
C SER A 70 -18.42 -4.04 18.48
N ALA A 71 -17.83 -5.06 19.09
CA ALA A 71 -18.59 -6.06 19.85
C ALA A 71 -17.69 -6.79 20.85
N LYS A 72 -17.97 -6.57 22.13
CA LYS A 72 -17.56 -7.42 23.24
C LYS A 72 -18.18 -8.82 23.01
N GLN A 73 -17.38 -9.85 22.76
CA GLN A 73 -17.88 -11.21 22.87
C GLN A 73 -16.84 -12.18 23.42
N GLU A 74 -17.18 -12.70 24.59
CA GLU A 74 -16.61 -13.84 25.30
C GLU A 74 -16.06 -14.94 24.40
N THR A 75 -14.90 -15.42 24.81
CA THR A 75 -14.35 -16.74 24.53
C THR A 75 -15.40 -17.85 24.74
N PRO A 76 -15.58 -18.75 23.76
CA PRO A 76 -15.84 -20.14 24.04
C PRO A 76 -14.52 -20.94 23.90
N PRO A 77 -14.19 -21.83 24.84
CA PRO A 77 -13.04 -22.71 24.67
C PRO A 77 -13.38 -23.75 23.61
N MET A 78 -12.87 -23.56 22.38
CA MET A 78 -12.90 -24.63 21.38
C MET A 78 -11.87 -25.68 21.79
N ASN A 79 -12.36 -26.81 22.31
CA ASN A 79 -11.58 -28.03 22.41
C ASN A 79 -11.05 -28.39 21.02
N LEU A 80 -9.73 -28.27 20.83
CA LEU A 80 -9.01 -28.73 19.65
C LEU A 80 -8.97 -30.27 19.68
N THR A 81 -9.97 -30.91 19.09
CA THR A 81 -9.93 -32.36 18.85
C THR A 81 -8.97 -32.64 17.70
N THR A 82 -8.12 -33.65 17.91
CA THR A 82 -7.04 -34.11 17.01
C THR A 82 -7.51 -34.42 15.58
N GLU A 83 -8.80 -34.69 15.40
CA GLU A 83 -9.42 -34.99 14.11
C GLU A 83 -9.50 -33.77 13.17
N VAL A 84 -9.59 -32.56 13.70
CA VAL A 84 -9.61 -31.33 12.88
C VAL A 84 -8.23 -31.07 12.27
N LEU A 85 -7.17 -31.45 13.00
CA LEU A 85 -5.78 -31.31 12.55
C LEU A 85 -5.44 -32.35 11.45
N ASP A 86 -5.96 -33.57 11.58
CA ASP A 86 -5.78 -34.63 10.58
C ASP A 86 -6.55 -34.32 9.28
N HIS A 87 -7.74 -33.72 9.39
CA HIS A 87 -8.52 -33.29 8.22
C HIS A 87 -7.92 -32.07 7.51
N ALA A 88 -7.19 -31.22 8.22
CA ALA A 88 -6.40 -30.14 7.63
C ALA A 88 -5.12 -30.66 6.95
N ALA A 89 -4.46 -31.66 7.54
CA ALA A 89 -3.28 -32.31 6.97
C ALA A 89 -3.62 -33.08 5.67
N ALA A 90 -4.77 -33.75 5.61
CA ALA A 90 -5.24 -34.42 4.40
C ALA A 90 -5.43 -33.44 3.21
N ARG A 91 -5.87 -32.19 3.48
CA ARG A 91 -6.03 -31.16 2.44
C ARG A 91 -4.71 -30.60 1.91
N LEU A 92 -3.61 -30.72 2.65
CA LEU A 92 -2.28 -30.31 2.19
C LEU A 92 -1.65 -31.34 1.24
N ILE A 93 -2.05 -32.62 1.34
CA ILE A 93 -1.51 -33.71 0.53
C ILE A 93 -2.22 -33.81 -0.83
N GLU A 94 -3.50 -33.42 -0.92
CA GLU A 94 -4.34 -33.67 -2.10
C GLU A 94 -4.37 -32.56 -3.17
N GLY A 95 -3.63 -31.47 -2.98
CA GLY A 95 -3.49 -30.47 -4.04
C GLY A 95 -3.28 -29.07 -3.51
N SER A 96 -2.02 -28.76 -3.20
CA SER A 96 -1.56 -27.38 -3.05
C SER A 96 -1.97 -26.57 -4.29
N PRO A 97 -2.67 -25.42 -4.16
CA PRO A 97 -2.82 -24.53 -5.29
C PRO A 97 -1.41 -24.11 -5.69
N ARG A 98 -0.98 -24.55 -6.88
CA ARG A 98 0.24 -24.04 -7.49
C ARG A 98 0.08 -22.53 -7.60
N TYR A 99 0.79 -21.81 -6.75
CA TYR A 99 1.11 -20.42 -6.99
C TYR A 99 1.95 -20.41 -8.26
N GLU A 100 1.28 -20.21 -9.38
CA GLU A 100 1.94 -20.03 -10.66
C GLU A 100 2.61 -18.66 -10.59
N GLN A 101 3.92 -18.69 -10.34
CA GLN A 101 4.75 -17.51 -10.40
C GLN A 101 4.58 -16.93 -11.80
N LEU A 102 3.86 -15.81 -11.88
CA LEU A 102 3.64 -15.08 -13.13
C LEU A 102 5.01 -14.73 -13.70
N ARG A 103 5.48 -15.55 -14.64
CA ARG A 103 6.64 -15.24 -15.45
C ARG A 103 6.27 -13.98 -16.22
N ALA A 104 7.07 -12.92 -16.07
CA ALA A 104 6.97 -11.73 -16.89
C ALA A 104 7.00 -12.16 -18.37
N THR A 105 5.84 -12.13 -19.01
CA THR A 105 5.75 -12.18 -20.46
C THR A 105 6.32 -10.86 -20.95
N SER A 106 7.38 -10.93 -21.75
CA SER A 106 7.91 -9.78 -22.46
C SER A 106 6.83 -9.29 -23.42
N VAL A 107 5.97 -8.38 -22.94
CA VAL A 107 4.94 -7.77 -23.76
C VAL A 107 5.62 -6.74 -24.64
N SER A 108 5.64 -7.05 -25.93
CA SER A 108 6.10 -6.19 -27.02
C SER A 108 5.64 -4.75 -26.82
N THR A 109 6.59 -3.82 -26.68
CA THR A 109 6.34 -2.38 -26.59
C THR A 109 5.86 -1.88 -27.95
N GLN A 110 4.55 -1.88 -28.17
CA GLN A 110 3.97 -1.18 -29.31
C GLN A 110 2.77 -0.34 -28.89
N ARG A 111 3.09 0.96 -28.75
CA ARG A 111 2.21 2.15 -28.71
C ARG A 111 1.05 2.14 -27.72
N ILE A 112 1.13 3.05 -26.73
CA ILE A 112 0.17 4.17 -26.67
C ILE A 112 0.98 5.42 -26.32
N SER A 113 1.24 6.22 -27.35
CA SER A 113 1.72 7.59 -27.20
C SER A 113 0.59 8.48 -26.69
N GLN A 114 0.96 9.50 -25.91
CA GLN A 114 0.19 10.69 -25.56
C GLN A 114 -0.43 10.69 -24.15
N ALA A 115 0.44 10.84 -23.15
CA ALA A 115 0.12 11.44 -21.86
C ALA A 115 0.63 12.90 -21.87
N PRO A 116 -0.10 13.89 -21.30
CA PRO A 116 0.36 15.27 -21.25
C PRO A 116 1.62 15.40 -20.38
N ALA A 117 2.50 16.33 -20.76
CA ALA A 117 3.82 16.53 -20.16
C ALA A 117 3.73 16.70 -18.64
N ALA A 118 4.27 15.73 -17.90
CA ALA A 118 4.56 15.91 -16.48
C ALA A 118 5.62 17.02 -16.32
N PRO A 119 5.49 17.92 -15.34
CA PRO A 119 6.40 19.04 -15.14
C PRO A 119 7.78 18.63 -14.57
N PHE A 120 8.03 17.33 -14.41
CA PHE A 120 9.31 16.80 -13.97
C PHE A 120 9.98 16.08 -15.15
N GLY A 121 11.13 16.62 -15.57
CA GLY A 121 12.21 15.96 -16.33
C GLY A 121 11.82 14.94 -17.39
N HIS A 122 11.94 15.31 -18.66
CA HIS A 122 11.67 14.45 -19.82
C HIS A 122 12.81 13.48 -20.10
N ASP A 123 13.15 12.60 -19.15
CA ASP A 123 13.98 11.46 -19.53
C ASP A 123 13.65 10.21 -18.72
N VAL A 124 13.60 9.11 -19.45
CA VAL A 124 13.20 7.79 -19.00
C VAL A 124 14.25 7.29 -18.00
N LEU A 125 13.96 7.40 -16.70
CA LEU A 125 14.79 6.87 -15.60
C LEU A 125 15.00 5.34 -15.63
N THR A 126 14.45 4.63 -16.63
CA THR A 126 14.65 3.18 -16.79
C THR A 126 15.97 2.81 -17.46
N GLN A 127 16.60 3.70 -18.24
CA GLN A 127 17.81 3.33 -19.01
C GLN A 127 19.13 3.86 -18.45
N LYS A 128 19.10 4.77 -17.48
CA LYS A 128 20.29 5.32 -16.85
C LYS A 128 20.45 4.73 -15.45
N THR A 129 21.63 4.22 -15.15
CA THR A 129 21.95 3.81 -13.77
C THR A 129 21.93 5.03 -12.84
N LEU A 130 21.69 4.82 -11.54
CA LEU A 130 21.69 5.92 -10.55
C LEU A 130 22.99 6.75 -10.63
N ASP A 131 24.12 6.08 -10.85
CA ASP A 131 25.42 6.71 -11.00
C ASP A 131 25.47 7.66 -12.22
N GLU A 132 24.84 7.30 -13.34
CA GLU A 132 24.74 8.18 -14.51
C GLU A 132 23.88 9.42 -14.25
N VAL A 133 22.82 9.27 -13.45
CA VAL A 133 21.97 10.40 -13.06
C VAL A 133 22.73 11.35 -12.14
N ILE A 134 23.48 10.80 -11.18
CA ILE A 134 24.35 11.59 -10.27
C ILE A 134 25.42 12.32 -11.09
N LEU A 135 26.09 11.64 -12.03
CA LEU A 135 27.12 12.24 -12.87
C LEU A 135 26.55 13.35 -13.79
N ALA A 136 25.37 13.14 -14.38
CA ALA A 136 24.71 14.16 -15.19
C ALA A 136 24.35 15.40 -14.37
N TYR A 137 23.89 15.21 -13.12
CA TYR A 137 23.58 16.32 -12.23
C TYR A 137 24.84 17.10 -11.82
N LEU A 138 25.92 16.39 -11.44
CA LEU A 138 27.19 17.03 -11.08
C LEU A 138 27.84 17.76 -12.27
N ALA A 139 27.76 17.18 -13.47
CA ALA A 139 28.25 17.81 -14.69
C ALA A 139 27.43 19.06 -15.02
N GLN A 140 26.11 18.99 -14.89
CA GLN A 140 25.23 20.13 -15.13
C GLN A 140 25.49 21.25 -14.11
N ASP A 141 25.68 20.95 -12.82
CA ASP A 141 25.99 21.94 -11.78
C ASP A 141 27.34 22.65 -12.05
N LEU A 142 28.33 21.92 -12.56
CA LEU A 142 29.62 22.48 -13.02
C LEU A 142 29.47 23.37 -14.26
N GLU A 143 28.58 23.02 -15.19
CA GLU A 143 28.33 23.80 -16.41
C GLU A 143 27.47 25.06 -16.16
N THR A 144 26.56 25.02 -15.18
CA THR A 144 25.75 26.18 -14.76
C THR A 144 26.37 27.02 -13.64
N GLY A 145 27.61 26.71 -13.23
CA GLY A 145 28.36 27.48 -12.25
C GLY A 145 28.76 28.87 -12.77
N THR A 146 27.95 29.88 -12.42
CA THR A 146 28.41 31.25 -12.19
C THR A 146 29.14 31.36 -10.87
#